data_AF-A0A4R5CL50-F1
#
_entry.id   AF-A0A4R5CL50-F1
#
_cell.length_a   1.000
_cell.length_b   1.000
_cell.length_c   1.000
_cell.angle_alpha   90.00
_cell.angle_beta   90.00
_cell.angle_gamma   90.00
#
_symmetry.space_group_name_H-M   'P 1'
#
loop_
_entity.id
_entity.type
_entity.pdbx_description
1 polymer ?
#
loop_
_entity_poly.entity_id
_entity_poly.type
_entity_poly.pdbx_seq_one_letter_code
_entity_poly.pdbx_strand_id
1 'polypeptide(L)'
;MSILKELNESHISIKGLSISLFLVPFWYISIYLFGNDFYKLAGNIVVLAFCIIVSVTSSVLSLMFCDKVNRLARVETSLINNMSVSVILLTFWISFLIFITYSIEFLFNKLTYLYVFIVIYYTPILGFNALAMVWDNQKAKIEEEKENQITITINSVDKETKQRRVNKFDTVIVRKEGIGYLMKTFDKVGQYVTDPTGSVKIKIDSSKICDISVSGLNVLGGDMYNPGYLKDGQEINIEVVSIRNK
;
A
#
# COMPACT_ATOMS: atom_id res chain seq x y z
N MET A 1 17.52 -9.21 -44.66
CA MET A 1 17.50 -8.39 -43.43
C MET A 1 16.79 -9.19 -42.35
N SER A 2 17.34 -9.32 -41.14
CA SER A 2 16.68 -10.08 -40.07
C SER A 2 15.59 -9.24 -39.42
N ILE A 3 14.37 -9.79 -39.29
CA ILE A 3 13.24 -9.16 -38.61
C ILE A 3 13.64 -8.69 -37.20
N LEU A 4 14.52 -9.43 -36.51
CA LEU A 4 15.02 -9.06 -35.19
C LEU A 4 15.86 -7.78 -35.20
N LYS A 5 16.57 -7.48 -36.30
CA LYS A 5 17.39 -6.28 -36.42
C LYS A 5 16.51 -5.04 -36.58
N GLU A 6 15.51 -5.11 -37.46
CA GLU A 6 14.52 -4.04 -37.64
C GLU A 6 13.68 -3.84 -36.37
N LEU A 7 13.31 -4.94 -35.69
CA LEU A 7 12.64 -4.85 -34.41
C LEU A 7 13.52 -4.15 -33.37
N ASN A 8 14.83 -4.44 -33.34
CA ASN A 8 15.75 -3.82 -32.39
C ASN A 8 15.99 -2.33 -32.66
N GLU A 9 15.82 -1.88 -33.90
CA GLU A 9 15.90 -0.47 -34.28
C GLU A 9 14.55 0.27 -34.12
N SER A 10 13.46 -0.46 -33.90
CA SER A 10 12.11 0.11 -33.75
C SER A 10 11.87 0.81 -32.40
N HIS A 11 10.81 1.63 -32.37
CA HIS A 11 10.34 2.31 -31.17
C HIS A 11 9.98 1.32 -30.05
N ILE A 12 10.26 1.70 -28.79
CA ILE A 12 10.04 0.88 -27.58
C ILE A 12 8.61 0.32 -27.51
N SER A 13 7.60 1.11 -27.90
CA SER A 13 6.20 0.71 -27.92
C SER A 13 5.90 -0.42 -28.91
N ILE A 14 6.52 -0.39 -30.09
CA ILE A 14 6.36 -1.43 -31.12
C ILE A 14 6.98 -2.73 -30.63
N LYS A 15 8.19 -2.66 -30.04
CA LYS A 15 8.83 -3.83 -29.41
C LYS A 15 7.92 -4.49 -28.37
N GLY A 16 7.34 -3.69 -27.47
CA GLY A 16 6.43 -4.17 -26.43
C GLY A 16 5.19 -4.87 -26.99
N LEU A 17 4.58 -4.29 -28.04
CA LEU A 17 3.43 -4.88 -28.71
C LEU A 17 3.81 -6.19 -29.41
N SER A 18 4.93 -6.22 -30.13
CA SER A 18 5.41 -7.43 -30.80
C SER A 18 5.72 -8.57 -29.83
N ILE A 19 6.30 -8.27 -28.66
CA ILE A 19 6.54 -9.28 -27.61
C ILE A 19 5.19 -9.79 -27.07
N SER A 20 4.20 -8.91 -26.87
CA SER A 20 2.88 -9.32 -26.38
C SER A 20 2.13 -10.26 -27.33
N LEU A 21 2.39 -10.16 -28.65
CA LEU A 21 1.81 -11.08 -29.64
C LEU A 21 2.27 -12.53 -29.46
N PHE A 22 3.33 -12.79 -28.68
CA PHE A 22 3.77 -14.15 -28.35
C PHE A 22 2.73 -14.93 -27.52
N LEU A 23 1.79 -14.24 -26.86
CA LEU A 23 0.69 -14.86 -26.11
C LEU A 23 -0.47 -15.34 -27.01
N VAL A 24 -0.57 -14.84 -28.25
CA VAL A 24 -1.70 -15.12 -29.15
C VAL A 24 -1.89 -16.63 -29.43
N PRO A 25 -0.85 -17.44 -29.69
CA PRO A 25 -1.01 -18.87 -29.91
C PRO A 25 -1.60 -19.60 -28.70
N PHE A 26 -1.21 -19.19 -27.48
CA PHE A 26 -1.73 -19.80 -26.25
C PHE A 26 -3.21 -19.51 -26.06
N TRP A 27 -3.62 -18.26 -26.29
CA TRP A 27 -5.02 -17.89 -26.27
C TRP A 27 -5.83 -18.61 -27.34
N TYR A 28 -5.27 -18.77 -28.53
CA TYR A 28 -5.92 -19.51 -29.61
C TYR A 28 -6.19 -20.96 -29.19
N ILE A 29 -5.20 -21.63 -28.58
CA ILE A 29 -5.36 -22.98 -28.02
C ILE A 29 -6.42 -23.00 -26.91
N SER A 30 -6.39 -22.04 -25.99
CA SER A 30 -7.40 -21.95 -24.92
C SER A 30 -8.82 -21.80 -25.46
N ILE A 31 -9.03 -20.98 -26.48
CA ILE A 31 -10.35 -20.78 -27.10
C ILE A 31 -10.79 -22.06 -27.82
N TYR A 32 -9.88 -22.70 -28.53
CA TYR A 32 -10.19 -23.96 -29.21
C TYR A 32 -10.63 -25.05 -28.22
N LEU A 33 -9.95 -25.16 -27.07
CA LEU A 33 -10.27 -26.16 -26.04
C LEU A 33 -11.54 -25.81 -25.25
N PHE A 34 -11.65 -24.60 -24.73
CA PHE A 34 -12.67 -24.23 -23.74
C PHE A 34 -13.84 -23.40 -24.30
N GLY A 35 -13.75 -23.02 -25.58
CA GLY A 35 -14.69 -22.11 -26.25
C GLY A 35 -15.16 -22.63 -27.61
N ASN A 36 -15.35 -23.95 -27.76
CA ASN A 36 -15.70 -24.58 -29.03
C ASN A 36 -16.89 -23.91 -29.74
N ASP A 37 -17.93 -23.54 -29.00
CA ASP A 37 -19.10 -22.85 -29.57
C ASP A 37 -18.75 -21.45 -30.09
N PHE A 38 -17.96 -20.69 -29.32
CA PHE A 38 -17.45 -19.39 -29.75
C PHE A 38 -16.55 -19.51 -30.99
N TYR A 39 -15.65 -20.50 -31.00
CA TYR A 39 -14.76 -20.77 -32.14
C TYR A 39 -15.54 -21.08 -33.42
N LYS A 40 -16.60 -21.90 -33.32
CA LYS A 40 -17.46 -22.25 -34.46
C LYS A 40 -18.30 -21.07 -34.98
N LEU A 41 -18.75 -20.19 -34.08
CA LEU A 41 -19.66 -19.09 -34.41
C LEU A 41 -18.94 -17.82 -34.88
N ALA A 42 -17.83 -17.45 -34.24
CA ALA A 42 -17.23 -16.12 -34.40
C ALA A 42 -16.39 -15.97 -35.68
N GLY A 43 -15.95 -17.07 -36.29
CA GLY A 43 -15.02 -17.07 -37.43
C GLY A 43 -13.59 -16.67 -37.03
N ASN A 44 -12.62 -17.04 -37.87
CA ASN A 44 -11.20 -16.93 -37.52
C ASN A 44 -10.73 -15.49 -37.25
N ILE A 45 -11.31 -14.50 -37.94
CA ILE A 45 -10.93 -13.08 -37.78
C ILE A 45 -11.29 -12.59 -36.37
N VAL A 46 -12.50 -12.91 -35.88
CA VAL A 46 -12.96 -12.47 -34.56
C VAL A 46 -12.19 -13.18 -33.45
N VAL A 47 -11.92 -14.49 -33.61
CA VAL A 47 -11.08 -15.25 -32.67
C VAL A 47 -9.68 -14.66 -32.58
N LEU A 48 -9.05 -14.35 -33.70
CA LEU A 48 -7.72 -13.73 -33.72
C LEU A 48 -7.72 -12.35 -33.06
N ALA A 49 -8.72 -11.51 -33.37
CA ALA A 49 -8.87 -10.19 -32.75
C ALA A 49 -9.03 -10.31 -31.22
N PHE A 50 -9.82 -11.28 -30.76
CA PHE A 50 -9.99 -11.56 -29.35
C PHE A 50 -8.66 -11.99 -28.68
N CYS A 51 -7.91 -12.91 -29.30
CA CYS A 51 -6.59 -13.31 -28.79
C CYS A 51 -5.63 -12.12 -28.65
N ILE A 52 -5.61 -11.20 -29.63
CA ILE A 52 -4.78 -10.00 -29.60
C ILE A 52 -5.21 -9.09 -28.44
N ILE A 53 -6.50 -8.82 -28.30
CA ILE A 53 -7.03 -7.96 -27.24
C ILE A 53 -6.63 -8.51 -25.87
N VAL A 54 -6.91 -9.79 -25.61
CA VAL A 54 -6.63 -10.41 -24.31
C VAL A 54 -5.13 -10.42 -24.03
N SER A 55 -4.30 -10.69 -25.03
CA SER A 55 -2.82 -10.65 -24.90
C SER A 55 -2.30 -9.26 -24.56
N VAL A 56 -2.79 -8.22 -25.25
CA VAL A 56 -2.37 -6.83 -24.99
C VAL A 56 -2.85 -6.39 -23.62
N THR A 57 -4.10 -6.65 -23.26
CA THR A 57 -4.66 -6.27 -21.96
C THR A 57 -3.92 -6.95 -20.81
N SER A 58 -3.60 -8.25 -20.93
CA SER A 58 -2.86 -8.96 -19.87
C SER A 58 -1.42 -8.45 -19.74
N SER A 59 -0.74 -8.20 -20.85
CA SER A 59 0.60 -7.59 -20.85
C SER A 59 0.61 -6.21 -20.18
N VAL A 60 -0.37 -5.36 -20.45
CA VAL A 60 -0.46 -4.02 -19.82
C VAL A 60 -0.68 -4.13 -18.31
N LEU A 61 -1.62 -4.97 -17.86
CA LEU A 61 -1.88 -5.14 -16.43
C LEU A 61 -0.69 -5.74 -15.67
N SER A 62 0.02 -6.69 -16.28
CA SER A 62 1.22 -7.28 -15.69
C SER A 62 2.40 -6.30 -15.70
N LEU A 63 2.53 -5.45 -16.72
CA LEU A 63 3.53 -4.38 -16.73
C LEU A 63 3.30 -3.37 -15.60
N MET A 64 2.05 -2.98 -15.33
CA MET A 64 1.70 -2.11 -14.20
C MET A 64 2.14 -2.73 -12.86
N PHE A 65 1.99 -4.05 -12.72
CA PHE A 65 2.47 -4.77 -11.55
C PHE A 65 4.01 -4.78 -11.46
N CYS A 66 4.71 -5.14 -12.55
CA CYS A 66 6.17 -5.13 -12.59
C CYS A 66 6.76 -3.74 -12.28
N ASP A 67 6.15 -2.66 -12.79
CA ASP A 67 6.59 -1.29 -12.50
C ASP A 67 6.49 -0.98 -11.00
N LYS A 68 5.37 -1.35 -10.35
CA LYS A 68 5.21 -1.19 -8.90
C LYS A 68 6.24 -2.00 -8.10
N VAL A 69 6.48 -3.25 -8.49
CA VAL A 69 7.48 -4.11 -7.82
C VAL A 69 8.90 -3.53 -7.95
N ASN A 70 9.27 -3.04 -9.14
CA ASN A 70 10.58 -2.44 -9.35
C ASN A 70 10.77 -1.15 -8.55
N ARG A 71 9.73 -0.31 -8.44
CA ARG A 71 9.73 0.86 -7.56
C ARG A 71 9.93 0.46 -6.09
N LEU A 72 9.31 -0.64 -5.66
CA LEU A 72 9.48 -1.17 -4.31
C LEU A 72 10.92 -1.65 -4.06
N ALA A 73 11.51 -2.35 -5.04
CA ALA A 73 12.86 -2.89 -4.96
C ALA A 73 13.97 -1.85 -5.22
N ARG A 74 13.62 -0.63 -5.62
CA ARG A 74 14.55 0.43 -6.06
C ARG A 74 15.51 -0.04 -7.16
N VAL A 75 15.05 -0.95 -8.03
CA VAL A 75 15.84 -1.43 -9.17
C VAL A 75 15.40 -0.65 -10.41
N GLU A 76 16.32 0.09 -11.00
CA GLU A 76 16.09 0.77 -12.27
C GLU A 76 16.21 -0.24 -13.41
N THR A 77 15.08 -0.71 -13.91
CA THR A 77 15.01 -1.58 -15.08
C THR A 77 14.41 -0.83 -16.26
N SER A 78 14.93 -1.11 -17.46
CA SER A 78 14.31 -0.56 -18.68
C SER A 78 12.91 -1.13 -18.88
N LEU A 79 11.99 -0.33 -19.43
CA LEU A 79 10.61 -0.75 -19.73
C LEU A 79 10.56 -2.02 -20.60
N ILE A 80 11.50 -2.16 -21.54
CA ILE A 80 11.60 -3.35 -22.40
C ILE A 80 11.90 -4.60 -21.57
N ASN A 81 12.81 -4.51 -20.60
CA ASN A 81 13.14 -5.65 -19.75
C ASN A 81 11.91 -6.08 -18.93
N ASN A 82 11.16 -5.13 -18.40
CA ASN A 82 9.93 -5.41 -17.65
C ASN A 82 8.84 -6.04 -18.53
N MET A 83 8.68 -5.56 -19.76
CA MET A 83 7.74 -6.16 -20.72
C MET A 83 8.12 -7.60 -21.07
N SER A 84 9.40 -7.87 -21.33
CA SER A 84 9.89 -9.23 -21.62
C SER A 84 9.65 -10.18 -20.44
N VAL A 85 10.03 -9.77 -19.22
CA VAL A 85 9.80 -10.55 -18.00
C VAL A 85 8.31 -10.81 -17.79
N SER A 86 7.48 -9.78 -17.99
CA SER A 86 6.03 -9.88 -17.90
C SER A 86 5.46 -10.90 -18.90
N VAL A 87 5.85 -10.84 -20.17
CA VAL A 87 5.35 -11.79 -21.18
C VAL A 87 5.81 -13.22 -20.89
N ILE A 88 7.05 -13.42 -20.43
CA ILE A 88 7.54 -14.75 -20.02
C ILE A 88 6.69 -15.31 -18.87
N LEU A 89 6.43 -14.49 -17.85
CA LEU A 89 5.59 -14.87 -16.71
C LEU A 89 4.16 -15.20 -17.14
N LEU A 90 3.56 -14.37 -18.00
CA LEU A 90 2.21 -14.60 -18.54
C LEU A 90 2.13 -15.85 -19.41
N THR A 91 3.18 -16.15 -20.18
CA THR A 91 3.28 -17.35 -21.02
C THR A 91 3.34 -18.60 -20.15
N PHE A 92 4.15 -18.57 -19.09
CA PHE A 92 4.20 -19.66 -18.11
C PHE A 92 2.84 -19.84 -17.41
N TRP A 93 2.22 -18.74 -16.99
CA TRP A 93 0.92 -18.75 -16.30
C TRP A 93 -0.20 -19.32 -17.17
N ILE A 94 -0.34 -18.86 -18.42
CA ILE A 94 -1.39 -19.36 -19.32
C ILE A 94 -1.15 -20.84 -19.67
N SER A 95 0.10 -21.26 -19.90
CA SER A 95 0.44 -22.65 -20.18
C SER A 95 0.08 -23.56 -19.01
N PHE A 96 0.42 -23.14 -17.79
CA PHE A 96 0.07 -23.85 -16.56
C PHE A 96 -1.44 -23.96 -16.38
N LEU A 97 -2.19 -22.87 -16.62
CA LEU A 97 -3.65 -22.88 -16.52
C LEU A 97 -4.33 -23.77 -17.56
N ILE A 98 -3.87 -23.74 -18.81
CA ILE A 98 -4.37 -24.64 -19.85
C ILE A 98 -4.18 -26.09 -19.41
N PHE A 99 -2.98 -26.45 -18.95
CA PHE A 99 -2.67 -27.79 -18.48
C PHE A 99 -3.56 -28.24 -17.31
N ILE A 100 -3.70 -27.41 -16.27
CA ILE A 100 -4.51 -27.74 -15.10
C ILE A 100 -6.00 -27.85 -15.45
N THR A 101 -6.52 -26.90 -16.23
CA THR A 101 -7.95 -26.88 -16.59
C THR A 101 -8.30 -28.08 -17.47
N TYR A 102 -7.47 -28.37 -18.46
CA TYR A 102 -7.62 -29.55 -19.31
C TYR A 102 -7.54 -30.86 -18.50
N SER A 103 -6.61 -30.94 -17.54
CA SER A 103 -6.47 -32.12 -16.68
C SER A 103 -7.70 -32.33 -15.79
N ILE A 104 -8.28 -31.25 -15.25
CA ILE A 104 -9.52 -31.31 -14.45
C ILE A 104 -10.71 -31.76 -15.31
N GLU A 105 -10.85 -31.20 -16.51
CA GLU A 105 -11.89 -31.58 -17.46
C GLU A 105 -11.80 -33.06 -17.82
N PHE A 106 -10.58 -33.56 -18.09
CA PHE A 106 -10.33 -34.97 -18.37
C PHE A 106 -10.65 -35.89 -17.18
N LEU A 107 -10.23 -35.53 -15.96
CA LEU A 107 -10.40 -36.38 -14.78
C LEU A 107 -11.85 -36.44 -14.27
N PHE A 108 -12.59 -35.33 -14.37
CA PHE A 108 -13.93 -35.21 -13.79
C PHE A 108 -15.06 -35.19 -14.83
N ASN A 109 -14.72 -35.25 -16.13
CA ASN A 109 -15.67 -35.16 -17.24
C ASN A 109 -16.59 -33.93 -17.13
N LYS A 110 -16.03 -32.80 -16.65
CA LYS A 110 -16.73 -31.52 -16.49
C LYS A 110 -16.22 -30.52 -17.51
N LEU A 111 -17.11 -30.09 -18.40
CA LEU A 111 -16.83 -29.06 -19.38
C LEU A 111 -16.57 -27.72 -18.67
N THR A 112 -15.43 -27.10 -18.93
CA THR A 112 -15.11 -25.75 -18.44
C THR A 112 -15.36 -24.74 -19.55
N TYR A 113 -16.21 -23.75 -19.28
CA TYR A 113 -16.49 -22.68 -20.25
C TYR A 113 -15.35 -21.65 -20.31
N LEU A 114 -15.09 -21.12 -21.51
CA LEU A 114 -14.08 -20.09 -21.78
C LEU A 114 -14.15 -18.88 -20.83
N TYR A 115 -15.34 -18.41 -20.47
CA TYR A 115 -15.47 -17.26 -19.56
C TYR A 115 -14.96 -17.57 -18.14
N VAL A 116 -15.15 -18.81 -17.65
CA VAL A 116 -14.62 -19.25 -16.35
C VAL A 116 -13.10 -19.27 -16.41
N PHE A 117 -12.53 -19.80 -17.50
CA PHE A 117 -11.09 -19.81 -17.73
C PHE A 117 -10.49 -18.39 -17.73
N ILE A 118 -11.14 -17.43 -18.41
CA ILE A 118 -10.73 -16.02 -18.43
C ILE A 118 -10.76 -15.41 -17.03
N VAL A 119 -11.82 -15.66 -16.25
CA VAL A 119 -11.92 -15.17 -14.86
C VAL A 119 -10.78 -15.73 -14.01
N ILE A 120 -10.51 -17.04 -14.08
CA ILE A 120 -9.41 -17.67 -13.34
C ILE A 120 -8.06 -17.07 -13.76
N TYR A 121 -7.86 -16.80 -15.06
CA TYR A 121 -6.64 -16.21 -15.58
C TYR A 121 -6.38 -14.80 -15.03
N TYR A 122 -7.38 -13.91 -15.05
CA TYR A 122 -7.20 -12.51 -14.63
C TYR A 122 -7.26 -12.30 -13.12
N THR A 123 -7.89 -13.19 -12.36
CA THR A 123 -8.03 -13.06 -10.90
C THR A 123 -6.70 -12.80 -10.18
N PRO A 124 -5.63 -13.60 -10.37
CA PRO A 124 -4.36 -13.33 -9.70
C PRO A 124 -3.70 -12.03 -10.18
N ILE A 125 -3.78 -11.72 -11.49
CA ILE A 125 -3.19 -10.50 -12.06
C ILE A 125 -3.83 -9.24 -11.41
N LEU A 126 -5.16 -9.24 -11.29
CA LEU A 126 -5.90 -8.16 -10.64
C LEU A 126 -5.66 -8.14 -9.12
N GLY A 127 -5.64 -9.31 -8.48
CA GLY A 127 -5.37 -9.44 -7.05
C GLY A 127 -4.00 -8.87 -6.66
N PHE A 128 -2.94 -9.21 -7.39
CA PHE A 128 -1.60 -8.68 -7.15
C PHE A 128 -1.54 -7.16 -7.36
N ASN A 129 -2.20 -6.63 -8.40
CA ASN A 129 -2.26 -5.19 -8.64
C ASN A 129 -2.98 -4.42 -7.51
N ALA A 130 -4.08 -4.99 -7.00
CA ALA A 130 -4.83 -4.42 -5.88
C ALA A 130 -4.00 -4.45 -4.58
N LEU A 131 -3.34 -5.58 -4.29
CA LEU A 131 -2.46 -5.70 -3.13
C LEU A 131 -1.30 -4.69 -3.19
N ALA A 132 -0.66 -4.54 -4.35
CA ALA A 132 0.40 -3.56 -4.55
C ALA A 132 -0.10 -2.12 -4.29
N MET A 133 -1.32 -1.79 -4.73
CA MET A 133 -1.92 -0.47 -4.48
C MET A 133 -2.20 -0.23 -2.98
N VAL A 134 -2.70 -1.24 -2.26
CA VAL A 134 -2.93 -1.14 -0.81
C VAL A 134 -1.61 -0.94 -0.08
N TRP A 135 -0.55 -1.63 -0.51
CA TRP A 135 0.78 -1.51 0.07
C TRP A 135 1.38 -0.11 -0.12
N ASP A 136 1.29 0.46 -1.32
CA ASP A 136 1.77 1.81 -1.62
C ASP A 136 1.09 2.86 -0.72
N ASN A 137 -0.23 2.73 -0.54
CA ASN A 137 -1.00 3.62 0.33
C ASN A 137 -0.57 3.50 1.80
N GLN A 138 -0.29 2.29 2.28
CA GLN A 138 0.22 2.10 3.65
C GLN A 138 1.60 2.71 3.83
N LYS A 139 2.48 2.53 2.86
CA LYS A 139 3.83 3.09 2.90
C LYS A 139 3.81 4.63 2.91
N ALA A 140 3.00 5.24 2.05
CA ALA A 140 2.82 6.69 2.02
C ALA A 140 2.35 7.23 3.37
N LYS A 141 1.38 6.55 4.01
CA LYS A 141 0.90 6.90 5.34
C LYS A 141 1.99 6.79 6.41
N ILE A 142 2.83 5.75 6.36
CA ILE A 142 3.94 5.58 7.31
C ILE A 142 5.01 6.66 7.11
N GLU A 143 5.29 7.05 5.88
CA GLU A 143 6.25 8.12 5.56
C GLU A 143 5.73 9.49 6.04
N GLU A 144 4.45 9.80 5.79
CA GLU A 144 3.80 11.00 6.33
C GLU A 144 3.81 11.03 7.87
N GLU A 145 3.53 9.89 8.53
CA GLU A 145 3.62 9.79 9.99
C GLU A 145 5.03 9.98 10.53
N LYS A 146 6.08 9.72 9.73
CA LYS A 146 7.47 9.99 10.12
C LYS A 146 7.87 11.44 9.91
N GLU A 147 7.46 12.06 8.81
CA GLU A 147 7.77 13.47 8.52
C GLU A 147 7.08 14.42 9.51
N ASN A 148 5.90 14.06 9.99
CA ASN A 148 5.15 14.88 10.94
C ASN A 148 5.57 14.69 12.41
N GLN A 149 6.54 13.80 12.68
CA GLN A 149 7.07 13.61 14.04
C GLN A 149 7.97 14.77 14.45
N ILE A 150 7.56 15.46 15.50
CA ILE A 150 8.32 16.51 16.17
C ILE A 150 8.72 16.05 17.58
N THR A 151 9.85 16.54 18.06
CA THR A 151 10.31 16.34 19.42
C THR A 151 9.95 17.55 20.26
N ILE A 152 9.16 17.37 21.32
CA ILE A 152 8.83 18.45 22.26
C ILE A 152 9.33 18.13 23.66
N THR A 153 9.58 19.16 24.46
CA THR A 153 9.89 19.02 25.89
C THR A 153 8.69 19.49 26.70
N ILE A 154 8.19 18.64 27.59
CA ILE A 154 7.05 18.91 28.45
C ILE A 154 7.56 19.16 29.86
N ASN A 155 7.26 20.33 30.41
CA ASN A 155 7.60 20.72 31.77
C ASN A 155 6.36 20.65 32.66
N SER A 156 6.46 20.00 33.81
CA SER A 156 5.43 20.05 34.86
C SER A 156 5.64 21.31 35.70
N VAL A 157 4.67 22.23 35.66
CA VAL A 157 4.75 23.53 36.37
C VAL A 157 3.60 23.64 37.35
N ASP A 158 3.91 24.04 38.58
CA ASP A 158 2.89 24.29 39.58
C ASP A 158 2.12 25.59 39.28
N LYS A 159 0.79 25.51 39.22
CA LYS A 159 -0.05 26.65 38.79
C LYS A 159 0.08 27.88 39.70
N GLU A 160 0.25 27.66 41.00
CA GLU A 160 0.25 28.72 42.01
C GLU A 160 1.62 29.42 42.05
N THR A 161 2.70 28.63 42.09
CA THR A 161 4.06 29.16 42.21
C THR A 161 4.72 29.50 40.89
N LYS A 162 4.18 29.00 39.76
CA LYS A 162 4.78 29.06 38.42
C LYS A 162 6.19 28.45 38.34
N GLN A 163 6.58 27.63 39.32
CA GLN A 163 7.87 26.94 39.35
C GLN A 163 7.76 25.50 38.81
N ARG A 164 8.85 24.99 38.22
CA ARG A 164 8.95 23.59 37.78
C ARG A 164 8.93 22.63 38.98
N ARG A 165 8.24 21.51 38.82
CA ARG A 165 8.09 20.47 39.86
C ARG A 165 9.26 19.47 39.84
N VAL A 166 10.43 19.97 40.26
CA VAL A 166 11.69 19.21 40.35
C VAL A 166 11.56 18.05 41.36
N ASN A 167 12.14 16.88 41.05
CA ASN A 167 12.15 15.67 41.88
C ASN A 167 10.76 15.12 42.26
N LYS A 168 9.72 15.43 41.48
CA LYS A 168 8.36 14.90 41.71
C LYS A 168 7.99 13.68 40.88
N PHE A 169 8.71 13.44 39.77
CA PHE A 169 8.48 12.29 38.89
C PHE A 169 7.01 12.18 38.45
N ASP A 170 6.45 13.30 38.00
CA ASP A 170 5.06 13.36 37.54
C ASP A 170 4.90 12.51 36.26
N THR A 171 3.73 11.89 36.10
CA THR A 171 3.36 11.09 34.94
C THR A 171 2.72 11.95 33.86
N VAL A 172 3.32 11.95 32.66
CA VAL A 172 2.79 12.59 31.46
C VAL A 172 2.10 11.56 30.59
N ILE A 173 0.80 11.73 30.35
CA ILE A 173 0.00 10.90 29.46
C ILE A 173 -0.30 11.70 28.20
N VAL A 174 0.08 11.12 27.07
CA VAL A 174 -0.15 11.71 25.75
C VAL A 174 -1.22 10.91 25.07
N ARG A 175 -2.29 11.59 24.64
CA ARG A 175 -3.36 11.01 23.84
C ARG A 175 -3.46 11.74 22.51
N LYS A 176 -3.84 11.01 21.47
CA LYS A 176 -3.96 11.53 20.11
C LYS A 176 -5.37 11.31 19.62
N GLU A 177 -5.87 12.24 18.82
CA GLU A 177 -7.17 12.09 18.16
C GLU A 177 -7.21 10.81 17.30
N GLY A 178 -8.16 9.94 17.64
CA GLY A 178 -8.51 8.70 16.95
C GLY A 178 -9.83 8.83 16.19
N ILE A 179 -10.15 7.83 15.37
CA ILE A 179 -11.41 7.77 14.62
C ILE A 179 -12.45 7.06 15.48
N GLY A 180 -13.35 7.84 16.08
CA GLY A 180 -14.50 7.31 16.84
C GLY A 180 -15.81 7.44 16.06
N TYR A 181 -16.71 6.47 16.21
CA TYR A 181 -18.08 6.54 15.68
C TYR A 181 -18.90 7.50 16.55
N LEU A 182 -19.39 8.61 15.97
CA LEU A 182 -20.19 9.68 16.58
C LEU A 182 -19.47 10.66 17.54
N MET A 183 -18.39 10.26 18.22
CA MET A 183 -17.59 11.15 19.08
C MET A 183 -16.10 10.99 18.82
N LYS A 184 -15.33 12.10 18.92
CA LYS A 184 -13.86 12.05 18.84
C LYS A 184 -13.31 11.18 19.98
N THR A 185 -12.48 10.20 19.65
CA THR A 185 -11.75 9.41 20.64
C THR A 185 -10.33 9.96 20.79
N PHE A 186 -9.77 9.79 21.99
CA PHE A 186 -8.38 10.18 22.28
C PHE A 186 -7.64 8.95 22.78
N ASP A 187 -7.00 8.25 21.84
CA ASP A 187 -6.29 7.02 22.14
C ASP A 187 -4.96 7.36 22.82
N LYS A 188 -4.64 6.63 23.88
CA LYS A 188 -3.38 6.79 24.60
C LYS A 188 -2.23 6.30 23.73
N VAL A 189 -1.37 7.23 23.31
CA VAL A 189 -0.19 6.94 22.47
C VAL A 189 1.09 6.77 23.28
N GLY A 190 1.13 7.31 24.50
CA GLY A 190 2.30 7.18 25.36
C GLY A 190 2.02 7.53 26.82
N GLN A 191 2.85 7.00 27.70
CA GLN A 191 2.94 7.38 29.11
C GLN A 191 4.42 7.50 29.46
N TYR A 192 4.77 8.65 30.02
CA TYR A 192 6.14 8.99 30.37
C TYR A 192 6.19 9.51 31.80
N VAL A 193 7.39 9.48 32.38
CA VAL A 193 7.63 10.01 33.72
C VAL A 193 8.65 11.14 33.58
N THR A 194 8.39 12.28 34.21
CA THR A 194 9.33 13.40 34.19
C THR A 194 10.63 13.01 34.90
N ASP A 195 11.74 13.52 34.39
CA ASP A 195 13.04 13.37 35.01
C ASP A 195 13.16 14.20 36.33
N PRO A 196 14.30 14.14 37.03
CA PRO A 196 14.53 14.97 38.22
C PRO A 196 14.34 16.48 38.01
N THR A 197 14.48 16.99 36.78
CA THR A 197 14.27 18.41 36.46
C THR A 197 12.78 18.78 36.34
N GLY A 198 11.88 17.78 36.38
CA GLY A 198 10.45 17.96 36.19
C GLY A 198 10.06 18.09 34.71
N SER A 199 10.89 17.59 33.79
CA SER A 199 10.63 17.64 32.35
C SER A 199 10.71 16.27 31.68
N VAL A 200 10.12 16.14 30.49
CA VAL A 200 10.27 14.94 29.65
C VAL A 200 10.31 15.32 28.18
N LYS A 201 11.20 14.69 27.42
CA LYS A 201 11.28 14.84 25.95
C LYS A 201 10.54 13.69 25.27
N ILE A 202 9.61 14.02 24.39
CA ILE A 202 8.80 13.04 23.69
C ILE A 202 8.72 13.35 22.19
N LYS A 203 8.51 12.32 21.38
CA LYS A 203 8.19 12.46 19.96
C LYS A 203 6.68 12.34 19.77
N ILE A 204 6.08 13.31 19.11
CA ILE A 204 4.64 13.35 18.81
C ILE A 204 4.43 13.68 17.34
N ASP A 205 3.30 13.25 16.80
CA ASP A 205 2.88 13.64 15.46
C ASP A 205 2.09 14.96 15.53
N SER A 206 2.63 15.99 14.90
CA SER A 206 2.10 17.36 14.89
C SER A 206 0.89 17.58 13.98
N SER A 207 0.53 16.60 13.15
CA SER A 207 -0.58 16.67 12.19
C SER A 207 -1.96 16.44 12.80
N LYS A 208 -2.04 15.91 14.03
CA LYS A 208 -3.32 15.62 14.72
C LYS A 208 -3.43 16.38 16.04
N ILE A 209 -4.66 16.48 16.55
CA ILE A 209 -4.89 17.03 17.89
C ILE A 209 -4.21 16.11 18.92
N CYS A 210 -3.48 16.74 19.85
CA CYS A 210 -2.77 16.08 20.93
C CYS A 210 -3.33 16.57 22.28
N ASP A 211 -3.81 15.64 23.11
CA ASP A 211 -4.20 15.90 24.50
C ASP A 211 -3.04 15.44 25.41
N ILE A 212 -2.41 16.40 26.07
CA ILE A 212 -1.28 16.17 26.97
C ILE A 212 -1.76 16.43 28.38
N SER A 213 -1.73 15.39 29.21
CA SER A 213 -2.12 15.47 30.60
C SER A 213 -0.94 15.12 31.50
N VAL A 214 -0.81 15.83 32.60
CA VAL A 214 0.21 15.61 33.62
C VAL A 214 -0.50 15.28 34.93
N SER A 215 -0.10 14.18 35.55
CA SER A 215 -0.65 13.68 36.81
C SER A 215 0.48 13.33 37.76
N GLY A 216 0.34 13.74 39.02
CA GLY A 216 1.37 13.55 40.03
C GLY A 216 0.77 13.38 41.42
N LEU A 217 1.62 13.36 42.45
CA LEU A 217 1.15 13.26 43.83
C LEU A 217 0.23 14.45 44.17
N ASN A 218 -1.07 14.16 44.30
CA ASN A 218 -2.14 15.13 44.56
C ASN A 218 -2.25 16.28 43.55
N VAL A 219 -1.81 16.08 42.30
CA VAL A 219 -1.94 17.12 41.26
C VAL A 219 -2.41 16.56 39.92
N LEU A 220 -3.11 17.40 39.16
CA LEU A 220 -3.55 17.12 37.80
C LEU A 220 -3.54 18.39 36.96
N GLY A 221 -3.13 18.27 35.71
CA GLY A 221 -3.15 19.33 34.71
C GLY A 221 -3.22 18.73 33.31
N GLY A 222 -3.58 19.54 32.33
CA GLY A 222 -3.57 19.12 30.95
C GLY A 222 -3.92 20.24 30.01
N ASP A 223 -3.51 20.07 28.75
CA ASP A 223 -3.75 21.03 27.69
C ASP A 223 -3.92 20.29 26.36
N MET A 224 -4.65 20.91 25.43
CA MET A 224 -4.96 20.35 24.12
C MET A 224 -4.35 21.19 23.02
N TYR A 225 -3.56 20.56 22.16
CA TYR A 225 -2.84 21.21 21.09
C TYR A 225 -3.42 20.83 19.74
N ASN A 226 -3.87 21.83 18.98
CA ASN A 226 -4.35 21.65 17.62
C ASN A 226 -3.19 21.41 16.64
N PRO A 227 -3.45 20.80 15.46
CA PRO A 227 -2.43 20.60 14.43
C PRO A 227 -1.65 21.89 14.11
N GLY A 228 -0.33 21.77 14.02
CA GLY A 228 0.58 22.89 13.69
C GLY A 228 0.89 23.89 14.82
N TYR A 229 0.29 23.76 16.01
CA TYR A 229 0.62 24.64 17.15
C TYR A 229 1.98 24.31 17.79
N LEU A 230 2.34 23.02 17.79
CA LEU A 230 3.59 22.55 18.35
C LEU A 230 4.67 22.49 17.27
N LYS A 231 5.87 22.95 17.60
CA LYS A 231 7.05 22.95 16.72
C LYS A 231 8.14 22.02 17.26
N ASP A 232 8.98 21.50 16.37
CA ASP A 232 10.13 20.69 16.77
C ASP A 232 11.09 21.49 17.68
N GLY A 233 11.52 20.87 18.76
CA GLY A 233 12.32 21.46 19.82
C GLY A 233 11.56 22.38 20.80
N GLN A 234 10.25 22.57 20.63
CA GLN A 234 9.47 23.45 21.50
C GLN A 234 9.39 22.91 22.93
N GLU A 235 9.53 23.81 23.91
CA GLU A 235 9.20 23.53 25.31
C GLU A 235 7.79 24.01 25.62
N ILE A 236 6.99 23.15 26.25
CA ILE A 236 5.64 23.47 26.73
C ILE A 236 5.56 23.27 28.24
N ASN A 237 4.86 24.19 28.91
CA ASN A 237 4.65 24.14 30.34
C ASN A 237 3.20 23.73 30.61
N ILE A 238 3.00 22.57 31.24
CA ILE A 238 1.68 22.13 31.66
C ILE A 238 1.48 22.52 33.11
N GLU A 239 0.51 23.40 33.34
CA GLU A 239 0.15 23.83 34.69
C GLU A 239 -0.68 22.77 35.40
N VAL A 240 -0.20 22.31 36.56
CA VAL A 240 -0.91 21.35 37.40
C VAL A 240 -1.53 22.01 38.62
N VAL A 241 -2.71 21.54 39.02
CA VAL A 241 -3.49 22.06 40.17
C VAL A 241 -3.58 20.98 41.25
N SER A 242 -3.49 21.41 42.51
CA SER A 242 -3.69 20.52 43.67
C SER A 242 -5.12 19.99 43.73
N ILE A 243 -5.26 18.67 43.87
CA ILE A 243 -6.54 17.96 43.95
C ILE A 243 -7.26 18.26 45.28
N ARG A 244 -6.53 18.67 46.34
CA ARG A 244 -7.13 19.02 47.63
C ARG A 244 -7.96 20.31 47.62
N ASN A 245 -7.83 21.14 46.58
CA ASN A 245 -8.51 22.43 46.46
C ASN A 245 -9.71 22.39 45.50
N LYS A 246 -10.29 21.21 45.25
CA LYS A 246 -11.55 21.02 44.50
C LYS A 246 -12.65 20.52 45.43
#